data_AF-A0A957H650-F1
#
_entry.id   AF-A0A957H650-F1
#
_cell.length_a   1.000
_cell.length_b   1.000
_cell.length_c   1.000
_cell.angle_alpha   90.00
_cell.angle_beta   90.00
_cell.angle_gamma   90.00
#
_symmetry.space_group_name_H-M   'P 1'
#
loop_
_entity.id
_entity.type
_entity.pdbx_description
1 polymer ?
#
loop_
_entity_poly.entity_id
_entity_poly.type
_entity_poly.pdbx_seq_one_letter_code
_entity_poly.pdbx_strand_id
1 'polypeptide(L)' 'MSDQNDMVGDVYYPAPEVVSRAHVPDYEKVHAEATADLPGFWAKIAAENFE' A
#
# COMPACT_ATOMS: atom_id res chain seq x y z
N MET A 1 1.16 -6.94 2.26
CA MET A 1 0.18 -7.85 2.85
C MET A 1 0.96 -8.95 3.51
N SER A 2 1.08 -8.87 4.83
CA SER A 2 1.81 -9.86 5.60
C SER A 2 1.25 -11.26 5.32
N ASP A 3 2.01 -12.08 4.61
CA ASP A 3 1.80 -13.54 4.55
C ASP A 3 2.05 -14.20 5.92
N GLN A 4 2.35 -13.41 6.96
CA GLN A 4 2.43 -13.85 8.34
C GLN A 4 1.02 -13.96 8.92
N ASN A 5 0.48 -15.18 8.85
CA ASN A 5 -0.78 -15.59 9.49
C ASN A 5 -0.69 -15.69 11.04
N ASP A 6 0.42 -15.30 11.66
CA ASP A 6 0.62 -15.37 13.12
C ASP A 6 0.21 -14.07 13.84
N MET A 7 -0.90 -13.46 13.40
CA MET A 7 -1.49 -12.38 14.18
C MET A 7 -2.19 -12.97 15.42
N VAL A 8 -1.81 -12.48 16.61
CA VAL A 8 -2.35 -12.95 17.89
C VAL A 8 -3.37 -11.95 18.47
N GLY A 9 -4.46 -12.46 19.06
CA GLY A 9 -5.55 -11.64 19.60
C GLY A 9 -6.69 -11.41 18.59
N ASP A 10 -7.51 -10.39 18.83
CA ASP A 10 -8.64 -10.05 17.95
C ASP A 10 -8.14 -9.31 16.71
N VAL A 11 -8.17 -10.00 15.57
CA VAL A 11 -7.72 -9.49 14.27
C VAL A 11 -8.92 -9.06 13.44
N TYR A 12 -8.97 -7.77 13.08
CA TYR A 12 -10.03 -7.21 12.25
C TYR A 12 -9.48 -6.84 10.87
N TYR A 13 -9.89 -7.59 9.87
CA TYR A 13 -9.59 -7.27 8.47
C TYR A 13 -10.56 -6.21 7.94
N PRO A 14 -10.12 -5.36 6.99
CA PRO A 14 -11.01 -4.43 6.32
C PRO A 14 -12.16 -5.17 5.62
N ALA A 15 -13.34 -4.56 5.62
CA ALA A 15 -14.48 -5.11 4.90
C ALA A 15 -14.20 -5.14 3.38
N PRO A 16 -14.78 -6.09 2.61
CA PRO A 16 -14.49 -6.24 1.18
C PRO A 16 -14.73 -4.97 0.34
N GLU A 17 -15.74 -4.17 0.71
CA GLU A 17 -16.05 -2.89 0.08
C GLU A 17 -14.96 -1.83 0.31
N VAL A 18 -14.22 -1.91 1.41
CA VAL A 18 -13.06 -1.04 1.68
C VAL A 18 -11.89 -1.47 0.82
N VAL A 19 -11.63 -2.78 0.73
CA VAL A 19 -10.55 -3.33 -0.10
C VAL A 19 -10.75 -2.99 -1.58
N SER A 20 -11.99 -3.11 -2.09
CA SER A 20 -12.30 -2.81 -3.49
C SER A 20 -12.22 -1.32 -3.86
N ARG A 21 -12.23 -0.42 -2.88
CA ARG A 21 -12.10 1.05 -3.06
C ARG A 21 -10.75 1.59 -2.62
N ALA A 22 -9.79 0.72 -2.33
CA ALA A 22 -8.46 1.14 -1.92
C ALA A 22 -7.77 1.94 -3.05
N HIS A 23 -7.19 3.09 -2.71
CA HIS A 23 -6.38 3.88 -3.65
C HIS A 23 -5.06 3.19 -4.03
N VAL A 24 -4.67 2.17 -3.26
CA VAL A 24 -3.52 1.30 -3.54
C VAL A 24 -4.02 -0.14 -3.67
N PRO A 25 -4.43 -0.56 -4.88
CA PRO A 25 -4.98 -1.91 -5.10
C PRO A 25 -3.92 -3.01 -4.97
N ASP A 26 -2.67 -2.71 -5.29
CA ASP A 26 -1.54 -3.63 -5.24
C ASP A 26 -0.44 -3.03 -4.36
N TYR A 27 -0.57 -3.27 -3.05
CA TYR A 27 0.38 -2.77 -2.06
C TYR A 27 1.80 -3.30 -2.29
N GLU A 28 1.94 -4.59 -2.63
CA GLU A 28 3.26 -5.21 -2.78
C GLU A 28 4.06 -4.57 -3.91
N LYS A 29 3.39 -4.32 -5.04
CA LYS A 29 4.02 -3.62 -6.17
C LYS A 29 4.45 -2.20 -5.80
N VAL A 30 3.57 -1.44 -5.15
CA VAL A 30 3.88 -0.05 -4.74
C VAL A 30 4.99 -0.01 -3.71
N HIS A 31 4.98 -0.94 -2.76
CA HIS A 31 6.03 -1.06 -1.76
C HIS A 31 7.37 -1.43 -2.38
N ALA A 32 7.40 -2.35 -3.34
CA ALA A 32 8.61 -2.71 -4.07
C ALA A 32 9.18 -1.54 -4.88
N GLU A 33 8.33 -0.76 -5.56
CA GLU A 33 8.73 0.46 -6.28
C GLU A 33 9.34 1.50 -5.32
N ALA A 34 8.66 1.78 -4.22
CA ALA A 34 9.12 2.75 -3.21
C ALA A 34 10.42 2.30 -2.52
N THR A 35 10.59 1.01 -2.27
CA THR A 35 11.81 0.47 -1.62
C THR A 35 13.02 0.54 -2.54
N ALA A 36 12.82 0.42 -3.86
CA ALA A 36 13.91 0.49 -4.83
C ALA A 36 14.49 1.91 -4.97
N ASP A 37 13.66 2.95 -4.88
CA ASP A 37 14.09 4.35 -4.90
C ASP A 37 13.09 5.24 -4.15
N LEU A 38 13.26 5.37 -2.84
CA LEU A 38 12.34 6.10 -1.98
C LEU A 38 12.29 7.61 -2.31
N PRO A 39 13.42 8.32 -2.51
CA PRO A 39 13.38 9.71 -2.93
C PRO A 39 12.72 9.92 -4.30
N GLY A 40 13.05 9.10 -5.30
CA GLY A 40 12.47 9.21 -6.64
C GLY A 40 10.97 8.91 -6.67
N PHE A 41 10.54 7.89 -5.91
CA PHE A 41 9.13 7.54 -5.74
C PHE A 41 8.32 8.72 -5.22
N TRP A 42 8.78 9.37 -4.13
CA TRP A 42 8.06 10.52 -3.57
C TRP A 42 8.14 11.77 -4.44
N ALA A 43 9.24 11.98 -5.15
CA ALA A 43 9.34 13.09 -6.12
C ALA A 43 8.31 12.95 -7.25
N LYS A 44 8.13 11.74 -7.78
CA LYS A 44 7.10 11.41 -8.78
C LYS A 44 5.69 11.65 -8.25
N ILE A 45 5.36 11.10 -7.07
CA ILE A 45 4.04 11.29 -6.45
C ILE A 45 3.75 12.77 -6.20
N ALA A 46 4.74 13.53 -5.71
CA ALA A 46 4.58 14.96 -5.52
C ALA A 46 4.25 15.66 -6.85
N ALA A 47 5.00 15.37 -7.92
CA ALA A 47 4.73 15.96 -9.24
C ALA A 47 3.34 15.59 -9.80
N GLU A 48 2.91 14.34 -9.63
CA GLU A 48 1.61 13.84 -10.12
C GLU A 48 0.40 14.43 -9.39
N ASN A 49 0.55 14.94 -8.16
CA ASN A 49 -0.53 15.56 -7.37
C ASN A 49 -0.54 17.10 -7.41
N PHE A 50 0.24 17.71 -8.30
CA PHE A 50 0.37 19.17 -8.45
C PHE A 50 -0.28 19.73 -9.73
N GLU A 51 -1.32 19.06 -10.25
CA GLU A 51 -2.24 19.59 -11.30
C GLU A 51 -3.65 19.86 -10.76
#